data_AF-A0A9P4I1P3-F1
#
_entry.id   AF-A0A9P4I1P3-F1
#
_cell.length_a   1.000
_cell.length_b   1.000
_cell.length_c   1.000
_cell.angle_alpha   90.00
_cell.angle_beta   90.00
_cell.angle_gamma   90.00
#
_symmetry.space_group_name_H-M   'P 1'
#
loop_
_entity.id
_entity.type
_entity.pdbx_description
1 polymer ?
#
loop_
_entity_poly.entity_id
_entity_poly.type
_entity_poly.pdbx_seq_one_letter_code
_entity_poly.pdbx_strand_id
1 'polypeptide(L)'
;SRSSQYLDPEQAFRESLFDALADDEGAEYWEGVYGQPIHTYARPEIGGPTGELEQMTDEEYAAYVRAKMYEKTHQYIIEERERREEAKKRQKEERAKMDREREGMEKEKERWQAKIEESLRKGGERRNGQRWREAWEKYVHGWEVLKTFSLACDGGNDTVKAVRRAIPWPVMTGRWRDVSKDETEDFFSHAPGDVDLYTLLKTERVRWHPDKIQQRFGGTDIDADTMKSVTLVFQIIDRMWSDMRERR
;
A
#
# COMPACT_ATOMS: atom_id res chain seq x y z
N SER A 1 79.02 17.12 -5.42
CA SER A 1 77.82 17.71 -4.79
C SER A 1 77.04 18.45 -5.86
N ARG A 2 75.83 18.00 -6.22
CA ARG A 2 74.97 18.64 -7.21
C ARG A 2 74.00 19.56 -6.47
N SER A 3 74.14 20.86 -6.67
CA SER A 3 73.35 21.90 -6.02
C SER A 3 71.90 21.85 -6.51
N SER A 4 70.95 21.64 -5.60
CA SER A 4 69.52 21.81 -5.83
C SER A 4 69.23 23.29 -6.12
N GLN A 5 69.05 23.64 -7.40
CA GLN A 5 68.39 24.89 -7.79
C GLN A 5 66.88 24.66 -7.69
N TYR A 6 66.32 24.81 -6.48
CA TYR A 6 64.90 25.12 -6.36
C TYR A 6 64.79 26.63 -6.55
N LEU A 7 64.45 27.06 -7.77
CA LEU A 7 64.01 28.42 -8.00
C LEU A 7 62.73 28.65 -7.18
N ASP A 8 62.66 29.80 -6.51
CA ASP A 8 61.44 30.27 -5.85
C ASP A 8 60.28 30.23 -6.87
N PRO A 9 59.09 29.66 -6.56
CA PRO A 9 57.99 29.56 -7.52
C PRO A 9 57.62 30.89 -8.18
N GLU A 10 57.82 32.00 -7.47
CA GLU A 10 57.65 33.35 -7.99
C GLU A 10 58.70 33.73 -9.03
N GLN A 11 59.96 33.37 -8.78
CA GLN A 11 61.07 33.59 -9.71
C GLN A 11 60.96 32.70 -10.94
N ALA A 12 60.60 31.43 -10.79
CA ALA A 12 60.38 30.50 -11.89
C ALA A 12 59.20 30.95 -12.79
N PHE A 13 58.12 31.46 -12.17
CA PHE A 13 57.01 32.08 -12.90
C PHE A 13 57.46 33.33 -13.66
N ARG A 14 58.22 34.22 -13.02
CA ARG A 14 58.72 35.45 -13.64
C ARG A 14 59.59 35.12 -14.85
N GLU A 15 60.57 34.23 -14.68
CA GLU A 15 61.47 33.82 -15.76
C GLU A 15 60.70 33.16 -16.92
N SER A 16 59.76 32.27 -16.63
CA SER A 16 58.91 31.63 -17.66
C SER A 16 57.91 32.59 -18.32
N LEU A 17 57.46 33.64 -17.63
CA LEU A 17 56.60 34.69 -18.18
C LEU A 17 57.37 35.56 -19.18
N PHE A 18 58.60 35.95 -18.85
CA PHE A 18 59.42 36.77 -19.74
C PHE A 18 59.96 35.96 -20.93
N ASP A 19 60.27 34.68 -20.74
CA ASP A 19 60.62 33.76 -21.83
C ASP A 19 59.45 33.61 -22.81
N ALA A 20 58.22 33.44 -22.30
CA ALA A 20 57.00 33.40 -23.09
C ALA A 20 56.58 34.75 -23.73
N LEU A 21 57.15 35.87 -23.29
CA LEU A 21 56.97 37.16 -23.96
C LEU A 21 57.97 37.34 -25.12
N ALA A 22 59.11 36.65 -25.06
CA ALA A 22 60.19 36.71 -26.05
C ALA A 22 60.09 35.62 -27.12
N ASP A 23 59.36 34.54 -26.86
CA ASP A 23 59.19 33.39 -27.75
C ASP A 23 57.72 32.94 -27.86
N ASP A 24 57.29 32.69 -29.11
CA ASP A 24 55.90 32.32 -29.43
C ASP A 24 55.54 30.92 -28.88
N GLU A 25 56.52 30.01 -28.74
CA GLU A 25 56.31 28.67 -28.17
C GLU A 25 56.00 28.73 -26.66
N GLY A 26 56.62 29.65 -25.94
CA GLY A 26 56.32 29.90 -24.52
C GLY A 26 54.93 30.54 -24.34
N ALA A 27 54.50 31.40 -25.26
CA ALA A 27 53.17 32.01 -25.22
C ALA A 27 52.04 30.98 -25.37
N GLU A 28 52.21 29.98 -26.25
CA GLU A 28 51.25 28.89 -26.44
C GLU A 28 51.07 28.03 -25.17
N TYR A 29 52.17 27.76 -24.44
CA TYR A 29 52.12 27.01 -23.19
C TYR A 29 51.19 27.68 -22.16
N TRP A 30 51.34 28.99 -21.96
CA TRP A 30 50.52 29.72 -21.00
C TRP A 30 49.10 29.99 -21.49
N GLU A 31 48.89 30.13 -22.80
CA GLU A 31 47.55 30.11 -23.40
C GLU A 31 46.84 28.79 -23.11
N GLY A 32 47.54 27.65 -23.11
CA GLY A 32 46.98 26.36 -22.71
C GLY A 32 46.60 26.27 -21.22
N VAL A 33 47.37 26.92 -20.33
CA VAL A 33 47.16 26.87 -18.87
C VAL A 33 46.02 27.80 -18.42
N TYR A 34 45.93 29.01 -19.00
CA TYR A 34 44.97 30.04 -18.57
C TYR A 34 43.98 30.49 -19.65
N GLY A 35 44.07 29.95 -20.86
CA GLY A 35 43.11 30.17 -21.95
C GLY A 35 43.22 31.53 -22.63
N GLN A 36 44.31 32.29 -22.45
CA GLN A 36 44.52 33.60 -23.10
C GLN A 36 45.98 33.84 -23.54
N PRO A 37 46.21 34.53 -24.68
CA PRO A 37 47.56 34.84 -25.15
C PRO A 37 48.28 35.84 -24.23
N ILE A 38 49.52 35.53 -23.85
CA ILE A 38 50.36 36.38 -22.99
C ILE A 38 50.68 37.73 -23.65
N HIS A 39 50.79 37.80 -24.97
CA HIS A 39 51.08 39.03 -25.72
C HIS A 39 50.04 40.14 -25.51
N THR A 40 48.84 39.80 -25.00
CA THR A 40 47.81 40.78 -24.63
C THR A 40 48.24 41.69 -23.47
N TYR A 41 49.26 41.29 -22.72
CA TYR A 41 49.75 42.03 -21.55
C TYR A 41 51.12 42.67 -21.77
N ALA A 42 51.73 42.56 -22.96
CA ALA A 42 53.11 42.95 -23.24
C ALA A 42 53.47 44.38 -22.75
N ARG A 43 54.65 44.52 -22.14
CA ARG A 43 55.20 45.82 -21.72
C ARG A 43 55.47 46.68 -22.98
N PRO A 44 54.85 47.86 -23.15
CA PRO A 44 55.12 48.72 -24.29
C PRO A 44 56.58 49.19 -24.27
N GLU A 45 57.31 49.05 -25.38
CA GLU A 45 58.69 49.56 -25.50
C GLU A 45 58.76 51.08 -25.75
N ILE A 46 57.61 51.72 -26.02
CA ILE A 46 57.53 53.15 -26.35
C ILE A 46 56.40 53.79 -25.54
N GLY A 47 56.77 54.81 -24.76
CA GLY A 47 55.95 55.59 -23.82
C GLY A 47 54.48 55.74 -24.20
N GLY A 48 53.63 54.93 -23.55
CA GLY A 48 52.18 55.08 -23.59
C GLY A 48 51.69 56.19 -22.65
N PRO A 49 50.52 56.80 -22.90
CA PRO A 49 50.04 58.00 -22.19
C PRO A 49 49.79 57.82 -20.67
N THR A 50 49.86 56.60 -20.13
CA THR A 50 49.69 56.31 -18.70
C THR A 50 50.97 55.84 -17.99
N GLY A 51 52.04 55.43 -18.68
CA GLY A 51 53.40 55.22 -18.12
C GLY A 51 53.59 54.35 -16.85
N GLU A 52 52.54 53.75 -16.29
CA GLU A 52 52.59 53.05 -14.99
C GLU A 52 53.26 51.67 -15.11
N LEU A 53 53.01 50.93 -16.21
CA LEU A 53 53.59 49.61 -16.46
C LEU A 53 55.09 49.66 -16.82
N GLU A 54 55.56 50.83 -17.28
CA GLU A 54 56.95 51.10 -17.67
C GLU A 54 57.83 51.40 -16.45
N GLN A 55 57.22 51.86 -15.34
CA GLN A 55 57.91 52.17 -14.08
C GLN A 55 57.94 51.00 -13.10
N MET A 56 57.11 49.98 -13.32
CA MET A 56 57.08 48.78 -12.48
C MET A 56 58.35 47.98 -12.67
N THR A 57 58.89 47.46 -11.57
CA THR A 57 59.93 46.44 -11.62
C THR A 57 59.39 45.18 -12.30
N ASP A 58 60.27 44.35 -12.84
CA ASP A 58 59.90 43.10 -13.50
C ASP A 58 59.11 42.15 -12.58
N GLU A 59 59.30 42.29 -11.26
CA GLU A 59 58.57 41.58 -10.22
C GLU A 59 57.13 42.10 -10.06
N GLU A 60 56.94 43.42 -10.00
CA GLU A 60 55.62 44.06 -9.89
C GLU A 60 54.76 43.81 -11.14
N TYR A 61 55.39 43.83 -12.32
CA TYR A 61 54.71 43.53 -13.58
C TYR A 61 54.27 42.06 -13.66
N ALA A 62 55.11 41.11 -13.23
CA ALA A 62 54.74 39.70 -13.18
C ALA A 62 53.58 39.42 -12.21
N ALA A 63 53.56 40.11 -11.05
CA ALA A 63 52.46 40.01 -10.10
C ALA A 63 51.14 40.58 -10.67
N TYR A 64 51.20 41.69 -11.39
CA TYR A 64 50.06 42.31 -12.05
C TYR A 64 49.44 41.39 -13.13
N VAL A 65 50.28 40.80 -13.99
CA VAL A 65 49.81 39.87 -15.04
C VAL A 65 49.15 38.64 -14.41
N ARG A 66 49.74 38.07 -13.35
CA ARG A 66 49.15 36.95 -12.60
C ARG A 66 47.77 37.29 -12.02
N ALA A 67 47.64 38.45 -11.38
CA ALA A 67 46.37 38.91 -10.81
C ALA A 67 45.30 39.10 -11.90
N LYS A 68 45.65 39.74 -13.02
CA LYS A 68 44.72 39.97 -14.15
C LYS A 68 44.26 38.69 -14.83
N MET A 69 45.17 37.73 -15.02
CA MET A 69 44.83 36.43 -15.58
C MET A 69 43.91 35.64 -14.64
N TYR A 70 44.17 35.70 -13.33
CA TYR A 70 43.36 35.05 -12.32
C TYR A 70 41.96 35.64 -12.22
N GLU A 71 41.80 36.97 -12.24
CA GLU A 71 40.50 37.65 -12.23
C GLU A 71 39.58 37.16 -13.36
N LYS A 72 40.11 37.07 -14.58
CA LYS A 72 39.33 36.75 -15.78
C LYS A 72 39.00 35.27 -15.90
N THR A 73 39.92 34.37 -15.50
CA THR A 73 39.64 32.92 -15.44
C THR A 73 38.72 32.56 -14.28
N HIS A 74 38.86 33.22 -13.12
CA HIS A 74 37.98 32.98 -11.98
C HIS A 74 36.54 33.43 -12.25
N GLN A 75 36.33 34.52 -12.96
CA GLN A 75 34.97 34.94 -13.35
C GLN A 75 34.24 33.85 -14.13
N TYR A 76 34.88 33.26 -15.15
CA TYR A 76 34.26 32.19 -15.94
C TYR A 76 34.01 30.92 -15.11
N ILE A 77 34.96 30.55 -14.23
CA ILE A 77 34.84 29.37 -13.36
C ILE A 77 33.71 29.57 -12.33
N ILE A 78 33.56 30.77 -11.78
CA ILE A 78 32.51 31.12 -10.82
C ILE A 78 31.14 31.11 -11.51
N GLU A 79 31.01 31.75 -12.68
CA GLU A 79 29.75 31.80 -13.44
C GLU A 79 29.30 30.40 -13.91
N GLU A 80 30.22 29.57 -14.41
CA GLU A 80 29.88 28.21 -14.85
C GLU A 80 29.52 27.31 -13.65
N ARG A 81 30.17 27.53 -12.49
CA ARG A 81 29.82 26.85 -11.25
C ARG A 81 28.44 27.26 -10.74
N GLU A 82 28.12 28.55 -10.71
CA GLU A 82 26.80 29.05 -10.33
C GLU A 82 25.71 28.49 -11.25
N ARG A 83 25.92 28.53 -12.57
CA ARG A 83 24.97 27.98 -13.55
C ARG A 83 24.71 26.49 -13.31
N ARG A 84 25.77 25.72 -13.01
CA ARG A 84 25.65 24.28 -12.74
C ARG A 84 24.95 24.00 -11.41
N GLU A 85 25.20 24.81 -10.38
CA GLU A 85 24.54 24.69 -9.08
C GLU A 85 23.05 25.07 -9.17
N GLU A 86 22.70 26.13 -9.89
CA GLU A 86 21.31 26.52 -10.16
C GLU A 86 20.56 25.44 -10.95
N ALA A 87 21.16 24.88 -12.00
CA ALA A 87 20.56 23.81 -12.79
C ALA A 87 20.27 22.57 -11.92
N LYS A 88 21.22 22.18 -11.06
CA LYS A 88 21.03 21.08 -10.10
C LYS A 88 19.93 21.39 -9.09
N LYS A 89 19.87 22.63 -8.59
CA LYS A 89 18.83 23.05 -7.63
C LYS A 89 17.45 22.99 -8.27
N ARG A 90 17.27 23.52 -9.48
CA ARG A 90 16.01 23.46 -10.23
C ARG A 90 15.58 22.01 -10.48
N GLN A 91 16.49 21.15 -10.92
CA GLN A 91 16.19 19.74 -11.15
C GLN A 91 15.77 19.01 -9.86
N LYS A 92 16.42 19.32 -8.73
CA LYS A 92 16.08 18.73 -7.43
C LYS A 92 14.71 19.20 -6.94
N GLU A 93 14.38 20.48 -7.11
CA GLU A 93 13.08 21.04 -6.75
C GLU A 93 11.95 20.45 -7.59
N GLU A 94 12.15 20.28 -8.90
CA GLU A 94 11.16 19.68 -9.79
C GLU A 94 10.90 18.21 -9.45
N ARG A 95 11.95 17.42 -9.19
CA ARG A 95 11.81 16.03 -8.72
C ARG A 95 11.07 15.96 -7.39
N ALA A 96 11.45 16.80 -6.42
CA ALA A 96 10.79 16.83 -5.12
C ALA A 96 9.30 17.23 -5.23
N LYS A 97 8.94 18.09 -6.19
CA LYS A 97 7.54 18.44 -6.47
C LYS A 97 6.77 17.25 -7.04
N MET A 98 7.32 16.56 -8.03
CA MET A 98 6.71 15.36 -8.62
C MET A 98 6.51 14.24 -7.60
N ASP A 99 7.51 14.00 -6.74
CA ASP A 99 7.42 12.98 -5.68
C ASP A 99 6.31 13.34 -4.68
N ARG A 100 6.20 14.60 -4.26
CA ARG A 100 5.11 15.06 -3.37
C ARG A 100 3.73 14.92 -4.01
N GLU A 101 3.60 15.25 -5.29
CA GLU A 101 2.33 15.09 -6.02
C GLU A 101 1.94 13.62 -6.14
N ARG A 102 2.91 12.75 -6.46
CA ARG A 102 2.70 11.30 -6.52
C ARG A 102 2.28 10.72 -5.18
N GLU A 103 3.00 11.04 -4.10
CA GLU A 103 2.63 10.63 -2.75
C GLU A 103 1.24 11.15 -2.34
N GLY A 104 0.89 12.37 -2.74
CA GLY A 104 -0.44 12.94 -2.51
C GLY A 104 -1.54 12.14 -3.19
N MET A 105 -1.35 11.80 -4.46
CA MET A 105 -2.29 10.98 -5.23
C MET A 105 -2.40 9.55 -4.69
N GLU A 106 -1.29 8.94 -4.29
CA GLU A 106 -1.28 7.59 -3.69
C GLU A 106 -2.07 7.59 -2.36
N LYS A 107 -1.83 8.56 -1.48
CA LYS A 107 -2.59 8.73 -0.23
C LYS A 107 -4.08 8.98 -0.46
N GLU A 108 -4.45 9.72 -1.51
CA GLU A 108 -5.86 9.94 -1.86
C GLU A 108 -6.52 8.66 -2.35
N LYS A 109 -5.84 7.89 -3.21
CA LYS A 109 -6.31 6.57 -3.67
C LYS A 109 -6.49 5.61 -2.50
N GLU A 110 -5.53 5.52 -1.59
CA GLU A 110 -5.63 4.69 -0.39
C GLU A 110 -6.83 5.09 0.48
N ARG A 111 -7.04 6.39 0.72
CA ARG A 111 -8.19 6.90 1.47
C ARG A 111 -9.51 6.56 0.78
N TRP A 112 -9.57 6.62 -0.54
CA TRP A 112 -10.75 6.26 -1.31
C TRP A 112 -11.03 4.75 -1.26
N GLN A 113 -10.00 3.92 -1.43
CA GLN A 113 -10.10 2.47 -1.31
C GLN A 113 -10.56 2.06 0.09
N ALA A 114 -9.98 2.66 1.15
CA ALA A 114 -10.39 2.40 2.53
C ALA A 114 -11.88 2.75 2.77
N LYS A 115 -12.39 3.85 2.20
CA LYS A 115 -13.81 4.21 2.29
C LYS A 115 -14.72 3.23 1.53
N ILE A 116 -14.29 2.74 0.38
CA ILE A 116 -15.04 1.72 -0.39
C ILE A 116 -15.08 0.41 0.39
N GLU A 117 -13.95 -0.04 0.89
CA GLU A 117 -13.85 -1.26 1.67
C GLU A 117 -14.69 -1.17 2.95
N GLU A 118 -14.65 -0.04 3.66
CA GLU A 118 -15.48 0.19 4.84
C GLU A 118 -16.99 0.17 4.50
N SER A 119 -17.37 0.76 3.37
CA SER A 119 -18.77 0.75 2.90
C SER A 119 -19.21 -0.65 2.46
N LEU A 120 -18.31 -1.42 1.83
CA LEU A 120 -18.57 -2.79 1.40
C LEU A 120 -18.67 -3.73 2.60
N ARG A 121 -17.80 -3.56 3.62
CA ARG A 121 -17.82 -4.32 4.86
C ARG A 121 -19.11 -4.09 5.64
N LYS A 122 -19.47 -2.82 5.88
CA LYS A 122 -20.74 -2.45 6.55
C LYS A 122 -21.97 -2.90 5.75
N GLY A 123 -21.88 -2.89 4.41
CA GLY A 123 -22.94 -3.41 3.54
C GLY A 123 -23.06 -4.94 3.58
N GLY A 124 -21.94 -5.65 3.61
CA GLY A 124 -21.84 -7.10 3.69
C GLY A 124 -22.34 -7.65 5.01
N GLU A 125 -21.94 -7.06 6.14
CA GLU A 125 -22.38 -7.45 7.48
C GLU A 125 -23.91 -7.28 7.64
N ARG A 126 -24.46 -6.17 7.14
CA ARG A 126 -25.92 -5.92 7.14
C ARG A 126 -26.68 -6.91 6.27
N ARG A 127 -26.18 -7.21 5.07
CA ARG A 127 -26.78 -8.19 4.16
C ARG A 127 -26.70 -9.60 4.75
N ASN A 128 -25.59 -9.96 5.38
CA ASN A 128 -25.46 -11.28 6.00
C ASN A 128 -26.45 -11.41 7.18
N GLY A 129 -26.49 -10.42 8.08
CA GLY A 129 -27.45 -10.40 9.19
C GLY A 129 -28.93 -10.36 8.73
N GLN A 130 -29.24 -9.71 7.60
CA GLN A 130 -30.56 -9.80 6.99
C GLN A 130 -30.85 -11.20 6.44
N ARG A 131 -29.90 -11.82 5.72
CA ARG A 131 -30.06 -13.18 5.19
C ARG A 131 -30.26 -14.21 6.31
N TRP A 132 -29.54 -14.09 7.42
CA TRP A 132 -29.72 -14.94 8.59
C TRP A 132 -31.09 -14.74 9.24
N ARG A 133 -31.54 -13.50 9.41
CA ARG A 133 -32.90 -13.21 9.92
C ARG A 133 -33.98 -13.76 9.01
N GLU A 134 -33.89 -13.56 7.70
CA GLU A 134 -34.83 -14.13 6.73
C GLU A 134 -34.83 -15.67 6.76
N ALA A 135 -33.65 -16.30 6.90
CA ALA A 135 -33.55 -17.75 7.03
C ALA A 135 -34.21 -18.23 8.33
N TRP A 136 -34.02 -17.51 9.45
CA TRP A 136 -34.64 -17.80 10.73
C TRP A 136 -36.18 -17.64 10.70
N GLU A 137 -36.68 -16.58 10.06
CA GLU A 137 -38.12 -16.38 9.87
C GLU A 137 -38.74 -17.50 9.03
N LYS A 138 -38.06 -17.92 7.95
CA LYS A 138 -38.49 -19.07 7.14
C LYS A 138 -38.49 -20.36 7.94
N TYR A 139 -37.53 -20.56 8.83
CA TYR A 139 -37.47 -21.73 9.72
C TYR A 139 -38.66 -21.76 10.68
N VAL A 140 -38.93 -20.66 11.39
CA VAL A 140 -40.07 -20.55 12.31
C VAL A 140 -41.40 -20.70 11.55
N HIS A 141 -41.53 -20.06 10.40
CA HIS A 141 -42.73 -20.16 9.58
C HIS A 141 -42.95 -21.58 9.02
N GLY A 142 -41.89 -22.22 8.51
CA GLY A 142 -41.96 -23.60 8.01
C GLY A 142 -42.41 -24.57 9.09
N TRP A 143 -42.06 -24.29 10.34
CA TRP A 143 -42.48 -25.04 11.51
C TRP A 143 -43.98 -24.90 11.86
N GLU A 144 -44.57 -23.72 11.62
CA GLU A 144 -46.01 -23.48 11.73
C GLU A 144 -46.77 -24.14 10.58
N VAL A 145 -46.25 -24.03 9.35
CA VAL A 145 -46.82 -24.70 8.16
C VAL A 145 -46.78 -26.22 8.32
N LEU A 146 -45.70 -26.77 8.87
CA LEU A 146 -45.59 -28.20 9.12
C LEU A 146 -46.60 -28.68 10.16
N LYS A 147 -46.88 -27.86 11.18
CA LYS A 147 -47.88 -28.15 12.21
C LYS A 147 -49.29 -28.18 11.62
N THR A 148 -49.63 -27.26 10.72
CA THR A 148 -50.92 -27.25 10.02
C THR A 148 -51.04 -28.34 8.96
N PHE A 149 -49.95 -28.67 8.25
CA PHE A 149 -49.91 -29.77 7.27
C PHE A 149 -50.07 -31.15 7.93
N SER A 150 -49.39 -31.38 9.06
CA SER A 150 -49.51 -32.59 9.87
C SER A 150 -50.93 -32.82 10.40
N LEU A 151 -51.70 -31.75 10.63
CA LEU A 151 -53.11 -31.82 11.06
C LEU A 151 -54.10 -32.11 9.89
N ALA A 152 -53.68 -31.94 8.64
CA ALA A 152 -54.57 -31.94 7.48
C ALA A 152 -54.41 -33.16 6.54
N CYS A 153 -53.37 -33.98 6.71
CA CYS A 153 -53.05 -35.06 5.77
C CYS A 153 -53.23 -36.47 6.37
N ASP A 154 -54.10 -37.27 5.76
CA ASP A 154 -54.24 -38.72 5.96
C ASP A 154 -53.32 -39.48 4.98
N GLY A 155 -52.19 -39.99 5.50
CA GLY A 155 -51.42 -41.17 5.06
C GLY A 155 -51.33 -41.58 3.57
N GLY A 156 -50.84 -40.74 2.66
CA GLY A 156 -50.51 -41.13 1.26
C GLY A 156 -49.00 -41.19 0.95
N ASN A 157 -48.53 -42.02 0.02
CA ASN A 157 -47.08 -42.22 -0.25
C ASN A 157 -46.38 -41.02 -0.96
N ASP A 158 -47.10 -40.24 -1.77
CA ASP A 158 -46.59 -38.96 -2.34
C ASP A 158 -46.31 -37.89 -1.27
N THR A 159 -46.79 -38.11 -0.04
CA THR A 159 -46.54 -37.21 1.08
C THR A 159 -45.09 -37.30 1.57
N VAL A 160 -44.34 -38.39 1.39
CA VAL A 160 -42.99 -38.54 1.98
C VAL A 160 -41.99 -37.53 1.40
N LYS A 161 -42.01 -37.32 0.08
CA LYS A 161 -41.16 -36.32 -0.58
C LYS A 161 -41.63 -34.89 -0.30
N ALA A 162 -42.94 -34.69 -0.13
CA ALA A 162 -43.51 -33.41 0.27
C ALA A 162 -43.14 -33.06 1.72
N VAL A 163 -43.19 -34.04 2.63
CA VAL A 163 -42.77 -33.98 4.02
C VAL A 163 -41.30 -33.60 4.12
N ARG A 164 -40.43 -34.25 3.35
CA ARG A 164 -38.99 -33.91 3.33
C ARG A 164 -38.71 -32.47 2.91
N ARG A 165 -39.54 -31.90 2.02
CA ARG A 165 -39.47 -30.49 1.59
C ARG A 165 -40.15 -29.53 2.57
N ALA A 166 -41.10 -30.03 3.35
CA ALA A 166 -41.84 -29.26 4.35
C ALA A 166 -41.12 -29.16 5.69
N ILE A 167 -40.21 -30.10 6.02
CA ILE A 167 -39.37 -30.01 7.21
C ILE A 167 -38.47 -28.75 7.09
N PRO A 168 -38.56 -27.81 8.04
CA PRO A 168 -37.68 -26.64 8.07
C PRO A 168 -36.32 -27.05 8.65
N TRP A 169 -35.31 -27.20 7.79
CA TRP A 169 -33.95 -27.57 8.21
C TRP A 169 -33.22 -26.37 8.81
N PRO A 170 -32.48 -26.52 9.93
CA PRO A 170 -31.77 -25.43 10.60
C PRO A 170 -30.44 -25.14 9.90
N VAL A 171 -30.53 -24.69 8.64
CA VAL A 171 -29.41 -24.29 7.78
C VAL A 171 -29.83 -23.08 6.94
N MET A 172 -28.88 -22.27 6.48
CA MET A 172 -29.17 -21.06 5.68
C MET A 172 -30.05 -21.34 4.46
N THR A 173 -29.86 -22.49 3.82
CA THR A 173 -30.56 -22.86 2.59
C THR A 173 -31.95 -23.46 2.85
N GLY A 174 -32.23 -23.87 4.09
CA GLY A 174 -33.43 -24.60 4.48
C GLY A 174 -33.54 -26.00 3.86
N ARG A 175 -32.44 -26.58 3.34
CA ARG A 175 -32.45 -27.89 2.66
C ARG A 175 -31.75 -28.96 3.48
N TRP A 176 -32.32 -30.17 3.48
CA TRP A 176 -31.75 -31.33 4.15
C TRP A 176 -30.34 -31.73 3.67
N ARG A 177 -29.98 -31.41 2.42
CA ARG A 177 -28.69 -31.78 1.82
C ARG A 177 -27.52 -30.99 2.36
N ASP A 178 -27.80 -29.77 2.81
CA ASP A 178 -26.79 -28.83 3.30
C ASP A 178 -26.64 -28.96 4.83
N VAL A 179 -27.35 -29.91 5.44
CA VAL A 179 -27.25 -30.19 6.88
C VAL A 179 -25.85 -30.71 7.20
N SER A 180 -25.04 -29.81 7.73
CA SER A 180 -23.71 -30.04 8.27
C SER A 180 -23.67 -29.60 9.73
N LYS A 181 -22.73 -30.16 10.48
CA LYS A 181 -22.44 -29.72 11.85
C LYS A 181 -22.21 -28.21 11.90
N ASP A 182 -21.33 -27.71 11.04
CA ASP A 182 -20.91 -26.31 11.07
C ASP A 182 -22.07 -25.38 10.68
N GLU A 183 -22.86 -25.74 9.66
CA GLU A 183 -23.99 -24.91 9.21
C GLU A 183 -25.12 -24.83 10.24
N THR A 184 -25.40 -25.94 10.94
CA THR A 184 -26.42 -25.97 11.99
C THR A 184 -25.95 -25.25 13.25
N GLU A 185 -24.68 -25.38 13.63
CA GLU A 185 -24.09 -24.61 14.75
C GLU A 185 -24.11 -23.10 14.44
N ASP A 186 -23.77 -22.72 13.20
CA ASP A 186 -23.77 -21.33 12.76
C ASP A 186 -25.19 -20.73 12.70
N PHE A 187 -26.18 -21.53 12.27
CA PHE A 187 -27.59 -21.15 12.25
C PHE A 187 -28.15 -20.81 13.64
N PHE A 188 -27.88 -21.66 14.64
CA PHE A 188 -28.33 -21.40 16.02
C PHE A 188 -27.51 -20.30 16.70
N SER A 189 -26.25 -20.10 16.32
CA SER A 189 -25.41 -18.99 16.81
C SER A 189 -25.89 -17.63 16.30
N HIS A 190 -26.48 -17.59 15.11
CA HIS A 190 -27.10 -16.39 14.52
C HIS A 190 -28.60 -16.25 14.87
N ALA A 191 -29.08 -16.96 15.89
CA ALA A 191 -30.44 -16.80 16.38
C ALA A 191 -30.72 -15.33 16.79
N PRO A 192 -31.97 -14.84 16.65
CA PRO A 192 -32.32 -13.49 17.06
C PRO A 192 -31.97 -13.27 18.53
N GLY A 193 -31.19 -12.23 18.83
CA GLY A 193 -30.63 -11.96 20.16
C GLY A 193 -31.64 -11.62 21.28
N ASP A 194 -32.94 -11.71 20.99
CA ASP A 194 -34.03 -11.50 21.96
C ASP A 194 -34.34 -12.78 22.77
N VAL A 195 -33.80 -13.94 22.37
CA VAL A 195 -34.05 -15.23 23.02
C VAL A 195 -32.78 -15.77 23.67
N ASP A 196 -32.87 -16.19 24.94
CA ASP A 196 -31.77 -16.90 25.60
C ASP A 196 -31.49 -18.22 24.84
N LEU A 197 -30.32 -18.31 24.21
CA LEU A 197 -29.92 -19.41 23.35
C LEU A 197 -30.02 -20.77 24.08
N TYR A 198 -29.79 -20.80 25.40
CA TYR A 198 -29.98 -22.00 26.20
C TYR A 198 -31.43 -22.50 26.24
N THR A 199 -32.40 -21.58 26.38
CA THR A 199 -33.83 -21.92 26.38
C THR A 199 -34.34 -22.32 24.99
N LEU A 200 -33.79 -21.69 23.95
CA LEU A 200 -34.08 -22.01 22.56
C LEU A 200 -33.60 -23.42 22.22
N LEU A 201 -32.33 -23.74 22.51
CA LEU A 201 -31.76 -25.08 22.29
C LEU A 201 -32.52 -26.16 23.07
N LYS A 202 -32.97 -25.87 24.30
CA LYS A 202 -33.80 -26.80 25.08
C LYS A 202 -35.13 -27.11 24.37
N THR A 203 -35.78 -26.10 23.81
CA THR A 203 -37.07 -26.26 23.10
C THR A 203 -36.87 -27.00 21.79
N GLU A 204 -35.85 -26.63 21.04
CA GLU A 204 -35.50 -27.24 19.75
C GLU A 204 -35.02 -28.70 19.93
N ARG A 205 -34.33 -29.03 21.02
CA ARG A 205 -33.95 -30.41 21.36
C ARG A 205 -35.15 -31.34 21.47
N VAL A 206 -36.21 -30.90 22.16
CA VAL A 206 -37.45 -31.68 22.28
C VAL A 206 -38.16 -31.77 20.92
N ARG A 207 -38.09 -30.70 20.12
CA ARG A 207 -38.70 -30.62 18.81
C ARG A 207 -38.06 -31.54 17.77
N TRP A 208 -36.73 -31.64 17.81
CA TRP A 208 -35.91 -32.45 16.89
C TRP A 208 -35.68 -33.89 17.36
N HIS A 209 -36.25 -34.28 18.50
CA HIS A 209 -36.13 -35.65 18.97
C HIS A 209 -36.71 -36.63 17.92
N PRO A 210 -35.97 -37.69 17.52
CA PRO A 210 -36.42 -38.60 16.45
C PRO A 210 -37.83 -39.15 16.67
N ASP A 211 -38.16 -39.53 17.90
CA ASP A 211 -39.51 -39.99 18.28
C ASP A 211 -40.59 -38.90 18.12
N LYS A 212 -40.27 -37.63 18.41
CA LYS A 212 -41.23 -36.52 18.26
C LYS A 212 -41.45 -36.14 16.81
N ILE A 213 -40.41 -36.23 15.99
CA ILE A 213 -40.52 -36.05 14.54
C ILE A 213 -41.33 -37.20 13.94
N GLN A 214 -41.05 -38.44 14.32
CA GLN A 214 -41.78 -39.61 13.86
C GLN A 214 -43.27 -39.56 14.25
N GLN A 215 -43.59 -39.17 15.49
CA GLN A 215 -44.97 -38.98 15.96
C GLN A 215 -45.72 -37.91 15.15
N ARG A 216 -45.05 -36.81 14.76
CA ARG A 216 -45.66 -35.73 13.97
C ARG A 216 -45.98 -36.11 12.53
N PHE A 217 -45.30 -37.12 11.99
CA PHE A 217 -45.54 -37.61 10.63
C PHE A 217 -46.44 -38.86 10.58
N GLY A 218 -47.10 -39.19 11.69
CA GLY A 218 -48.28 -40.05 11.69
C GLY A 218 -48.05 -41.47 11.16
N GLY A 219 -46.88 -42.05 11.40
CA GLY A 219 -46.57 -43.43 10.94
C GLY A 219 -46.35 -43.58 9.44
N THR A 220 -46.25 -42.47 8.68
CA THR A 220 -45.76 -42.51 7.30
C THR A 220 -44.30 -42.96 7.32
N ASP A 221 -43.90 -43.90 6.45
CA ASP A 221 -42.51 -44.31 6.31
C ASP A 221 -41.62 -43.12 5.95
N ILE A 222 -40.99 -42.52 6.95
CA ILE A 222 -40.00 -41.46 6.75
C ILE A 222 -38.79 -42.12 6.10
N ASP A 223 -38.37 -41.58 4.96
CA ASP A 223 -37.17 -42.02 4.26
C ASP A 223 -35.96 -42.11 5.23
N ALA A 224 -35.23 -43.22 5.16
CA ALA A 224 -34.13 -43.53 6.08
C ALA A 224 -33.06 -42.41 6.09
N ASP A 225 -32.82 -41.78 4.95
CA ASP A 225 -31.87 -40.67 4.86
C ASP A 225 -32.40 -39.39 5.51
N THR A 226 -33.71 -39.18 5.52
CA THR A 226 -34.34 -38.05 6.25
C THR A 226 -34.23 -38.27 7.75
N MET A 227 -34.44 -39.49 8.24
CA MET A 227 -34.25 -39.84 9.66
C MET A 227 -32.81 -39.71 10.13
N LYS A 228 -31.84 -40.05 9.27
CA LYS A 228 -30.41 -39.81 9.54
C LYS A 228 -30.12 -38.31 9.69
N SER A 229 -30.58 -37.48 8.76
CA SER A 229 -30.40 -36.02 8.84
C SER A 229 -31.07 -35.43 10.09
N VAL A 230 -32.27 -35.88 10.45
CA VAL A 230 -32.95 -35.49 11.70
C VAL A 230 -32.13 -35.86 12.92
N THR A 231 -31.59 -37.08 12.96
CA THR A 231 -30.77 -37.56 14.07
C THR A 231 -29.46 -36.78 14.18
N LEU A 232 -28.83 -36.43 13.05
CA LEU A 232 -27.65 -35.57 13.02
C LEU A 232 -27.96 -34.19 13.61
N VAL A 233 -29.05 -33.54 13.19
CA VAL A 233 -29.49 -32.25 13.76
C VAL A 233 -29.71 -32.36 15.27
N PHE A 234 -30.39 -33.41 15.73
CA PHE A 234 -30.61 -33.65 17.16
C PHE A 234 -29.29 -33.78 17.94
N GLN A 235 -28.33 -34.55 17.43
CA GLN A 235 -27.02 -34.73 18.05
C GLN A 235 -26.23 -33.42 18.12
N ILE A 236 -26.31 -32.59 17.07
CA ILE A 236 -25.67 -31.27 17.04
C ILE A 236 -26.29 -30.36 18.11
N ILE A 237 -27.63 -30.28 18.18
CA ILE A 237 -28.34 -29.49 19.18
C ILE A 237 -28.03 -29.97 20.60
N ASP A 238 -28.01 -31.29 20.84
CA ASP A 238 -27.71 -31.88 22.15
C ASP A 238 -26.27 -31.59 22.60
N ARG A 239 -25.32 -31.59 21.67
CA ARG A 239 -23.93 -31.17 21.91
C ARG A 239 -23.84 -29.68 22.23
N MET A 240 -24.44 -28.81 21.41
CA MET A 240 -24.45 -27.36 21.67
C MET A 240 -25.08 -27.03 23.02
N TRP A 241 -26.16 -27.72 23.38
CA TRP A 241 -26.82 -27.55 24.67
C TRP A 241 -25.93 -28.01 25.84
N SER A 242 -25.24 -29.14 25.70
CA SER A 242 -24.27 -29.64 26.69
C SER A 242 -23.10 -28.68 26.85
N ASP A 243 -22.52 -28.19 25.75
CA ASP A 243 -21.43 -27.21 25.76
C ASP A 243 -21.85 -25.88 26.43
N MET A 244 -23.09 -25.43 26.23
CA MET A 244 -23.63 -24.26 26.93
C MET A 244 -23.89 -24.50 28.42
N ARG A 245 -24.27 -25.73 28.78
CA ARG A 245 -24.50 -26.12 30.17
C ARG A 245 -23.20 -26.20 30.96
N GLU A 246 -22.12 -26.65 30.35
CA GLU A 246 -20.79 -26.72 30.97
C GLU A 246 -20.13 -25.35 31.14
N ARG A 247 -20.46 -24.39 30.27
CA ARG A 247 -19.94 -23.02 30.31
C ARG A 247 -20.66 -22.10 31.31
N ARG A 248 -21.75 -22.55 31.91
CA ARG A 248 -22.60 -21.76 32.82
C ARG A 248 -22.43 -22.22 34.26
#